data_AF-D5ELH8-F1
#
_entry.id   AF-D5ELH8-F1
#
_cell.length_a   1.000
_cell.length_b   1.000
_cell.length_c   1.000
_cell.angle_alpha   90.00
_cell.angle_beta   90.00
_cell.angle_gamma   90.00
#
_symmetry.space_group_name_H-M   'P 1'
#
loop_
_entity.id
_entity.type
_entity.pdbx_description
1 polymer ?
#
loop_
_entity_poly.entity_id
_entity_poly.type
_entity_poly.pdbx_seq_one_letter_code
_entity_poly.pdbx_strand_id
1 'polypeptide(L)'
;MQSQLQNSTLQGLRVARWASRIFASMLLLWAMLSIATGFDTRFELIRTIYFTLFGTLLLAPYSRLGQTAWKLAFILSCVASAGFVFVMVFSVMLEYMALAEKGERLGVPGLEGTLVFLALMQPPVLLFERKPDLLD
;
A
#
# COMPACT_ATOMS: atom_id res chain seq x y z
N MET A 1 32.77 -14.55 1.95
CA MET A 1 32.00 -14.01 0.81
C MET A 1 30.51 -14.37 0.91
N GLN A 2 30.15 -15.65 1.14
CA GLN A 2 28.76 -16.07 1.42
C GLN A 2 28.10 -15.37 2.64
N SER A 3 28.87 -15.11 3.70
CA SER A 3 28.40 -14.38 4.89
C SER A 3 28.07 -12.90 4.65
N GLN A 4 28.67 -12.26 3.64
CA GLN A 4 28.36 -10.87 3.30
C GLN A 4 27.09 -10.76 2.45
N LEU A 5 26.85 -11.71 1.54
CA LEU A 5 25.62 -11.79 0.74
C LEU A 5 24.38 -12.01 1.62
N GLN A 6 24.43 -12.97 2.54
CA GLN A 6 23.32 -13.22 3.47
C GLN A 6 22.99 -12.00 4.33
N ASN A 7 24.01 -11.24 4.78
CA ASN A 7 23.80 -10.02 5.56
C ASN A 7 23.14 -8.91 4.74
N SER A 8 23.49 -8.75 3.47
CA SER A 8 22.86 -7.77 2.57
C SER A 8 21.40 -8.11 2.26
N THR A 9 21.09 -9.39 2.01
CA THR A 9 19.71 -9.85 1.74
C THR A 9 18.80 -9.66 2.95
N LEU A 10 19.30 -9.99 4.15
CA LEU A 10 18.59 -9.75 5.41
C LEU A 10 18.34 -8.27 5.70
N GLN A 11 19.29 -7.38 5.34
CA GLN A 11 19.12 -5.94 5.48
C GLN A 11 18.07 -5.39 4.51
N GLY A 12 18.08 -5.83 3.25
CA GLY A 12 17.07 -5.45 2.25
C GLY A 12 15.65 -5.81 2.69
N LEU A 13 15.47 -7.01 3.26
CA LEU A 13 14.19 -7.45 3.80
C LEU A 13 13.71 -6.62 4.99
N ARG A 14 14.61 -6.21 5.90
CA ARG A 14 14.25 -5.30 7.00
C ARG A 14 13.81 -3.94 6.49
N VAL A 15 14.54 -3.37 5.52
CA VAL A 15 14.20 -2.09 4.91
C VAL A 15 12.85 -2.17 4.22
N ALA A 16 12.58 -3.25 3.47
CA ALA A 16 11.31 -3.47 2.81
C ALA A 16 10.12 -3.53 3.78
N ARG A 17 10.29 -4.16 4.96
CA ARG A 17 9.25 -4.19 5.99
C ARG A 17 9.07 -2.84 6.68
N TRP A 18 10.15 -2.10 6.89
CA TRP A 18 10.05 -0.71 7.36
C TRP A 18 9.30 0.18 6.36
N ALA A 19 9.59 0.05 5.06
CA ALA A 19 8.88 0.76 4.01
C ALA A 19 7.38 0.40 3.98
N SER A 20 7.04 -0.88 4.16
CA SER A 20 5.65 -1.35 4.25
C SER A 20 4.91 -0.72 5.45
N ARG A 21 5.57 -0.60 6.60
CA ARG A 21 5.02 0.05 7.80
C ARG A 21 4.84 1.55 7.62
N ILE A 22 5.81 2.23 7.02
CA ILE A 22 5.71 3.66 6.71
C ILE A 22 4.54 3.90 5.77
N PHE A 23 4.42 3.10 4.70
CA PHE A 23 3.31 3.17 3.76
C PHE A 23 1.97 2.93 4.46
N ALA A 24 1.86 1.90 5.31
CA ALA A 24 0.66 1.65 6.10
C ALA A 24 0.29 2.84 7.01
N SER A 25 1.27 3.44 7.69
CA SER A 25 1.05 4.63 8.50
C SER A 25 0.58 5.82 7.68
N MET A 26 1.12 6.01 6.47
CA MET A 26 0.65 7.08 5.56
C MET A 26 -0.82 6.85 5.18
N LEU A 27 -1.21 5.62 4.83
CA LEU A 27 -2.59 5.30 4.48
C LEU A 27 -3.55 5.56 5.64
N LEU A 28 -3.17 5.15 6.86
CA LEU A 28 -3.98 5.37 8.06
C LEU A 28 -4.08 6.85 8.42
N LEU A 29 -3.00 7.61 8.29
CA LEU A 29 -3.00 9.05 8.52
C LEU A 29 -3.92 9.75 7.50
N TRP A 30 -3.88 9.34 6.24
CA TRP A 30 -4.75 9.88 5.21
C TRP A 30 -6.23 9.55 5.45
N ALA A 31 -6.52 8.32 5.86
CA ALA A 31 -7.86 7.91 6.27
C ALA A 31 -8.36 8.74 7.48
N MET A 32 -7.48 8.99 8.46
CA MET A 32 -7.80 9.80 9.64
C MET A 32 -8.08 11.26 9.28
N LEU A 33 -7.28 11.84 8.37
CA LEU A 33 -7.52 13.19 7.86
C LEU A 33 -8.86 13.28 7.13
N SER A 34 -9.18 12.29 6.27
CA SER A 34 -10.47 12.27 5.57
C SER A 34 -11.66 12.15 6.52
N ILE A 35 -11.52 11.42 7.64
CA ILE A 35 -12.56 11.39 8.68
C ILE A 35 -12.72 12.75 9.34
N ALA A 36 -11.62 13.46 9.61
CA ALA A 36 -11.63 14.75 10.28
C ALA A 36 -12.20 15.88 9.40
N THR A 37 -11.95 15.85 8.08
CA THR A 37 -12.50 16.82 7.13
C THR A 37 -13.97 16.58 6.80
N GLY A 38 -14.48 15.38 7.10
CA GLY A 38 -15.79 14.94 6.66
C GLY A 38 -15.75 14.29 5.28
N PHE A 39 -16.88 13.69 4.90
CA PHE A 39 -17.05 13.00 3.61
C PHE A 39 -18.04 13.79 2.75
N ASP A 40 -17.56 14.38 1.67
CA ASP A 40 -18.39 15.11 0.72
C ASP A 40 -19.01 14.15 -0.30
N THR A 41 -18.35 13.01 -0.56
CA THR A 41 -18.82 12.02 -1.53
C THR A 41 -18.82 10.59 -0.97
N ARG A 42 -19.69 9.74 -1.54
CA ARG A 42 -19.70 8.29 -1.23
C ARG A 42 -18.36 7.63 -1.59
N PHE A 43 -17.67 8.16 -2.60
CA PHE A 43 -16.36 7.67 -3.00
C PHE A 43 -15.31 7.89 -1.91
N GLU A 44 -15.30 9.05 -1.26
CA GLU A 44 -14.38 9.33 -0.13
C GLU A 44 -14.61 8.39 1.05
N LEU A 45 -15.87 8.07 1.36
CA LEU A 45 -16.19 7.07 2.37
C LEU A 45 -15.61 5.69 2.02
N ILE A 46 -15.85 5.22 0.78
CA ILE A 46 -15.34 3.93 0.30
C ILE A 46 -13.80 3.93 0.31
N ARG A 47 -13.17 5.00 -0.17
CA ARG A 47 -11.71 5.18 -0.19
C ARG A 47 -11.13 5.11 1.22
N THR A 48 -11.73 5.81 2.18
CA THR A 48 -11.28 5.84 3.57
C THR A 48 -11.41 4.47 4.25
N ILE A 49 -12.53 3.77 4.05
CA ILE A 49 -12.70 2.39 4.52
C ILE A 49 -11.63 1.49 3.90
N TYR A 50 -11.42 1.60 2.59
CA TYR A 50 -10.41 0.83 1.88
C TYR A 50 -9.00 1.06 2.43
N PHE A 51 -8.61 2.32 2.63
CA PHE A 51 -7.28 2.69 3.10
C PHE A 51 -7.06 2.22 4.53
N THR A 52 -8.10 2.26 5.36
CA THR A 52 -8.06 1.73 6.72
C THR A 52 -7.88 0.21 6.73
N LEU A 53 -8.67 -0.52 5.94
CA LEU A 53 -8.56 -1.99 5.84
C LEU A 53 -7.22 -2.41 5.24
N PHE A 54 -6.74 -1.72 4.21
CA PHE A 54 -5.46 -2.05 3.60
C PHE A 54 -4.28 -1.71 4.52
N GLY A 55 -4.29 -0.54 5.17
CA GLY A 55 -3.25 -0.16 6.13
C GLY A 55 -3.18 -1.12 7.32
N THR A 56 -4.32 -1.55 7.87
CA THR A 56 -4.35 -2.55 8.95
C THR A 56 -3.87 -3.92 8.48
N LEU A 57 -4.22 -4.33 7.26
CA LEU A 57 -3.70 -5.55 6.65
C LEU A 57 -2.16 -5.52 6.55
N LEU A 58 -1.57 -4.41 6.14
CA LEU A 58 -0.12 -4.28 6.01
C LEU A 58 0.62 -4.28 7.36
N LEU A 59 -0.02 -3.83 8.44
CA LEU A 59 0.52 -3.86 9.80
C LEU A 59 0.44 -5.23 10.47
N ALA A 60 -0.26 -6.20 9.87
CA ALA A 60 -0.44 -7.51 10.45
C ALA A 60 0.90 -8.24 10.70
N PRO A 61 1.07 -8.98 11.81
CA PRO A 61 2.31 -9.70 12.11
C PRO A 61 2.37 -11.03 11.33
N TYR A 62 2.65 -10.96 10.03
CA TYR A 62 2.70 -12.14 9.13
C TYR A 62 3.69 -13.23 9.56
N SER A 63 4.71 -12.88 10.33
CA SER A 63 5.67 -13.84 10.89
C SER A 63 5.06 -14.82 11.90
N ARG A 64 3.92 -14.46 12.51
CA ARG A 64 3.21 -15.28 13.50
C ARG A 64 2.06 -16.10 12.91
N LEU A 65 1.78 -15.96 11.61
CA LEU A 65 0.68 -16.66 10.97
C LEU A 65 1.07 -18.10 10.61
N GLY A 66 0.12 -19.03 10.80
CA GLY A 66 0.23 -20.39 10.28
C GLY A 66 0.21 -20.42 8.74
N GLN A 67 0.61 -21.54 8.14
CA GLN A 67 0.80 -21.66 6.68
C GLN A 67 -0.47 -21.31 5.87
N THR A 68 -1.64 -21.75 6.30
CA THR A 68 -2.92 -21.48 5.61
C THR A 68 -3.32 -20.01 5.73
N ALA A 69 -3.18 -19.43 6.93
CA ALA A 69 -3.49 -18.02 7.19
C ALA A 69 -2.55 -17.10 6.42
N TRP A 70 -1.26 -17.45 6.32
CA TRP A 70 -0.28 -16.69 5.52
C TRP A 70 -0.65 -16.70 4.03
N LYS A 71 -1.04 -17.85 3.46
CA LYS A 71 -1.48 -17.93 2.05
C LYS A 71 -2.70 -17.04 1.79
N LEU A 72 -3.68 -17.07 2.68
CA LEU A 72 -4.88 -16.24 2.57
C LEU A 72 -4.51 -14.75 2.66
N ALA A 73 -3.68 -14.37 3.62
CA ALA A 73 -3.25 -12.99 3.80
C ALA A 73 -2.36 -12.49 2.64
N PHE A 74 -1.59 -13.37 2.01
CA PHE A 74 -0.85 -13.10 0.77
C PHE A 74 -1.79 -12.84 -0.40
N ILE A 75 -2.77 -13.72 -0.65
CA ILE A 75 -3.78 -13.52 -1.70
C ILE A 75 -4.56 -12.22 -1.46
N LEU A 76 -4.96 -11.98 -0.21
CA LEU A 76 -5.67 -10.76 0.18
C LEU A 76 -4.82 -9.52 -0.07
N SER A 77 -3.52 -9.57 0.25
CA SER A 77 -2.59 -8.49 -0.06
C SER A 77 -2.45 -8.26 -1.57
N CYS A 78 -2.37 -9.31 -2.39
CA CYS A 78 -2.34 -9.17 -3.85
C CYS A 78 -3.59 -8.47 -4.40
N VAL A 79 -4.77 -8.92 -3.98
CA VAL A 79 -6.04 -8.34 -4.40
C VAL A 79 -6.18 -6.91 -3.90
N ALA A 80 -5.79 -6.64 -2.65
CA ALA A 80 -5.83 -5.30 -2.07
C ALA A 80 -4.82 -4.34 -2.73
N SER A 81 -3.64 -4.81 -3.13
CA SER A 81 -2.69 -4.00 -3.90
C SER A 81 -3.23 -3.67 -5.29
N ALA A 82 -3.82 -4.64 -5.99
CA ALA A 82 -4.45 -4.40 -7.29
C ALA A 82 -5.64 -3.44 -7.18
N GLY A 83 -6.53 -3.67 -6.21
CA GLY A 83 -7.66 -2.79 -5.92
C GLY A 83 -7.23 -1.36 -5.56
N PHE A 84 -6.10 -1.21 -4.87
CA PHE A 84 -5.55 0.09 -4.51
C PHE A 84 -5.22 0.92 -5.75
N VAL A 85 -4.68 0.30 -6.81
CA VAL A 85 -4.43 0.97 -8.10
C VAL A 85 -5.71 1.60 -8.62
N PHE A 86 -6.83 0.86 -8.63
CA PHE A 86 -8.10 1.38 -9.11
C PHE A 86 -8.60 2.54 -8.24
N VAL A 87 -8.57 2.39 -6.91
CA VAL A 87 -8.98 3.46 -5.99
C VAL A 87 -8.16 4.74 -6.22
N MET A 88 -6.85 4.62 -6.46
CA MET A 88 -5.99 5.77 -6.78
C MET A 88 -6.35 6.39 -8.12
N VAL A 89 -6.53 5.59 -9.18
CA VAL A 89 -6.91 6.08 -10.51
C VAL A 89 -8.24 6.84 -10.45
N PHE A 90 -9.25 6.31 -9.76
CA PHE A 90 -10.53 6.99 -9.58
C PHE A 90 -10.38 8.27 -8.75
N SER A 91 -9.58 8.27 -7.69
CA SER A 91 -9.35 9.48 -6.86
C SER A 91 -8.76 10.60 -7.70
N VAL A 92 -7.70 10.29 -8.44
CA VAL A 92 -7.02 11.24 -9.33
C VAL A 92 -7.96 11.73 -10.43
N MET A 93 -8.75 10.84 -11.03
CA MET A 93 -9.72 11.22 -12.08
C MET A 93 -10.79 12.19 -11.56
N LEU A 94 -11.33 11.95 -10.36
CA LEU A 94 -12.33 12.83 -9.75
C LEU A 94 -11.74 14.20 -9.41
N GLU A 95 -10.53 14.23 -8.86
CA GLU A 95 -9.80 15.48 -8.61
C GLU A 95 -9.54 16.24 -9.92
N TYR A 96 -9.16 15.53 -10.98
CA TYR A 96 -8.98 16.13 -12.30
C TYR A 96 -10.26 16.75 -12.86
N MET A 97 -11.40 16.06 -12.74
CA MET A 97 -12.69 16.61 -13.18
C MET A 97 -13.03 17.88 -12.41
N ALA A 98 -12.84 17.89 -11.09
CA ALA A 98 -13.10 19.05 -10.25
C ALA A 98 -12.19 20.25 -10.56
N LEU A 99 -10.91 20.01 -10.89
CA LEU A 99 -9.98 21.06 -11.31
C LEU A 99 -10.29 21.58 -12.71
N ALA A 100 -10.68 20.71 -13.63
CA ALA A 100 -11.07 21.07 -14.99
C ALA A 100 -12.34 21.95 -15.00
N GLU A 101 -13.33 21.64 -14.15
CA GLU A 101 -14.52 22.49 -13.98
C GLU A 101 -14.19 23.89 -13.46
N LYS A 102 -13.15 24.02 -12.63
CA LYS A 102 -12.67 25.30 -12.11
C LYS A 102 -11.77 26.06 -13.09
N GLY A 103 -11.43 25.47 -14.24
CA GLY A 103 -10.50 26.04 -15.22
C GLY A 103 -9.06 26.14 -14.70
N GLU A 104 -8.73 25.43 -13.62
CA GLU A 104 -7.39 25.44 -13.03
C GLU A 104 -6.44 24.49 -13.78
N ARG A 105 -5.12 24.75 -13.68
CA ARG A 105 -4.12 23.90 -14.32
C ARG A 105 -4.12 22.51 -13.69
N LEU A 106 -4.19 21.50 -14.54
CA LEU A 106 -4.09 20.09 -14.16
C LEU A 106 -2.68 19.81 -13.62
N GLY A 107 -2.57 19.55 -12.31
CA GLY A 107 -1.34 19.08 -11.70
C GLY A 107 -1.00 17.65 -12.15
N VAL A 108 0.27 17.26 -12.16
CA VAL A 108 0.65 15.86 -12.40
C VAL A 108 0.50 15.10 -11.08
N PRO A 109 -0.11 13.90 -11.05
CA PRO A 109 -0.45 13.20 -9.82
C PRO A 109 0.77 12.36 -9.38
N GLY A 110 1.83 13.06 -8.99
CA GLY A 110 3.13 12.45 -8.70
C GLY A 110 3.12 11.61 -7.42
N LEU A 111 2.39 12.07 -6.39
CA LEU A 111 2.29 11.37 -5.12
C LEU A 111 1.47 10.09 -5.29
N GLU A 112 0.37 10.16 -6.02
CA GLU A 112 -0.58 9.08 -6.22
C GLU A 112 0.06 7.93 -7.00
N GLY A 113 0.82 8.26 -8.06
CA GLY A 113 1.62 7.28 -8.78
C GLY A 113 2.66 6.59 -7.89
N THR A 114 3.32 7.36 -7.00
CA THR A 114 4.30 6.79 -6.05
C THR A 114 3.63 5.83 -5.07
N LEU A 115 2.46 6.19 -4.54
CA LEU A 115 1.67 5.33 -3.65
C LEU A 115 1.24 4.04 -4.35
N VAL A 116 0.88 4.11 -5.63
CA VAL A 116 0.56 2.92 -6.44
C VAL A 116 1.76 1.98 -6.53
N PHE A 117 2.95 2.50 -6.82
CA PHE A 117 4.17 1.67 -6.85
C PHE A 117 4.45 1.03 -5.49
N LEU A 118 4.32 1.80 -4.40
CA LEU A 118 4.48 1.27 -3.05
C LEU A 118 3.45 0.18 -2.73
N ALA A 119 2.20 0.33 -3.17
CA ALA A 119 1.17 -0.68 -3.01
C ALA A 119 1.47 -1.97 -3.79
N LEU A 120 1.94 -1.86 -5.02
CA LEU A 120 2.31 -3.01 -5.86
C LEU A 120 3.56 -3.72 -5.38
N MET A 121 4.40 -3.05 -4.60
CA MET A 121 5.55 -3.67 -3.92
C MET A 121 5.16 -4.49 -2.69
N GLN A 122 3.95 -4.35 -2.14
CA GLN A 122 3.57 -5.09 -0.92
C GLN A 122 3.56 -6.62 -1.12
N PRO A 123 2.99 -7.19 -2.20
CA PRO A 123 3.02 -8.63 -2.44
C PRO A 123 4.44 -9.22 -2.54
N PRO A 124 5.38 -8.69 -3.36
CA PRO A 124 6.73 -9.25 -3.42
C PRO A 124 7.46 -9.11 -2.09
N VAL A 125 7.28 -8.01 -1.36
CA VAL A 125 7.88 -7.85 -0.02
C VAL A 125 7.39 -8.94 0.93
N LEU A 126 6.09 -9.26 0.89
CA LEU A 126 5.50 -10.30 1.73
C LEU A 126 5.98 -11.71 1.35
N LEU A 127 6.16 -11.95 0.05
CA LEU A 127 6.66 -13.21 -0.48
C LEU A 127 8.11 -13.47 -0.02
N PHE A 128 8.99 -12.50 -0.22
CA PHE A 128 10.41 -12.63 0.08
C PHE A 128 10.72 -12.63 1.58
N GLU A 129 9.87 -12.01 2.40
CA GLU A 129 10.01 -12.14 3.86
C GLU A 129 9.81 -13.58 4.33
N ARG A 130 8.85 -14.31 3.74
CA ARG A 130 8.57 -15.70 4.13
C ARG A 130 9.52 -16.69 3.47
N LYS A 131 9.96 -16.41 2.25
CA LYS A 131 10.87 -17.25 1.46
C LYS A 131 12.05 -16.41 0.95
N PRO A 132 13.02 -16.10 1.82
CA PRO A 132 14.21 -15.34 1.43
C PRO A 132 15.05 -16.08 0.38
N ASP A 133 14.99 -17.42 0.38
CA ASP A 133 15.71 -18.30 -0.57
C ASP A 133 15.29 -18.10 -2.04
N LEU A 134 14.19 -17.37 -2.31
CA LEU A 134 13.79 -17.00 -3.68
C LEU A 134 14.59 -15.82 -4.25
N LEU A 135 15.48 -15.21 -3.45
CA LEU A 135 16.36 -14.11 -3.86
C LEU A 135 17.77 -14.59 -4.27
N ASP A 136 18.07 -15.88 -4.11
CA ASP A 136 19.36 -16.50 -4.47
C ASP A 136 19.50 -16.78 -5.98
#